data_AF-A0A5Z8QRE5-F1
#
_entry.id   AF-A0A5Z8QRE5-F1
#
_cell.length_a   1.000
_cell.length_b   1.000
_cell.length_c   1.000
_cell.angle_alpha   90.00
_cell.angle_beta   90.00
_cell.angle_gamma   90.00
#
_symmetry.space_group_name_H-M   'P 1'
#
loop_
_entity.id
_entity.type
_entity.pdbx_description
1 polymer ?
#
loop_
_entity_poly.entity_id
_entity_poly.type
_entity_poly.pdbx_seq_one_letter_code
_entity_poly.pdbx_strand_id
1 'polypeptide(L)'
;MTTVILNQPDEPQDVPGVVIPVPETGDAVIKNTFFFPDVEPRRVRELMRLEQTVSDARLRHAIRTGMAETNAELYDYRLRQTAAGFKQLADVPAAEIDGENVRVFHYLSAVTAMATATLYERYRGVEATGKGDKKADSVETTIDDLWRDMRWSVARLQDKPRCIVGQL
;
A
#
# COMPACT_ATOMS: atom_id res chain seq x y z
N MET A 1 4.26 70.33 -10.99
CA MET A 1 3.38 70.34 -9.82
C MET A 1 2.45 69.14 -9.92
N THR A 2 2.34 68.40 -8.82
CA THR A 2 1.30 67.46 -8.33
C THR A 2 -0.02 67.52 -9.11
N THR A 3 -0.71 66.41 -9.45
CA THR A 3 -1.48 65.57 -8.49
C THR A 3 -1.94 64.24 -9.09
N VAL A 4 -1.92 63.19 -8.25
CA VAL A 4 -2.50 61.83 -8.37
C VAL A 4 -4.00 61.85 -8.01
N ILE A 5 -4.86 60.96 -8.55
CA ILE A 5 -5.91 60.18 -7.83
C ILE A 5 -6.64 59.20 -8.79
N LEU A 6 -6.40 57.91 -8.53
CA LEU A 6 -7.23 56.69 -8.51
C LEU A 6 -8.69 56.74 -9.03
N ASN A 7 -9.09 55.76 -9.87
CA ASN A 7 -9.90 54.60 -9.43
C ASN A 7 -10.11 53.59 -10.59
N GLN A 8 -9.81 52.32 -10.32
CA GLN A 8 -10.35 51.17 -11.05
C GLN A 8 -11.46 50.57 -10.17
N PRO A 9 -12.43 49.86 -10.75
CA PRO A 9 -12.35 48.42 -10.54
C PRO A 9 -12.61 47.65 -11.82
N ASP A 10 -11.67 46.79 -12.20
CA ASP A 10 -11.98 45.63 -13.03
C ASP A 10 -12.92 44.75 -12.21
N GLU A 11 -14.13 44.51 -12.73
CA GLU A 11 -15.04 43.53 -12.17
C GLU A 11 -14.38 42.14 -12.16
N PRO A 12 -14.37 41.43 -11.02
CA PRO A 12 -13.94 40.04 -11.01
C PRO A 12 -14.97 39.21 -11.79
N GLN A 13 -14.56 38.68 -12.94
CA GLN A 13 -15.33 37.66 -13.65
C GLN A 13 -15.51 36.45 -12.73
N ASP A 14 -16.73 36.27 -12.24
CA ASP A 14 -17.21 35.09 -11.52
C ASP A 14 -17.25 33.92 -12.49
N VAL A 15 -16.09 33.29 -12.72
CA VAL A 15 -16.03 31.96 -13.31
C VAL A 15 -16.43 31.00 -12.21
N PRO A 16 -17.60 30.31 -12.31
CA PRO A 16 -17.96 29.32 -11.32
C PRO A 16 -16.86 28.27 -11.32
N GLY A 17 -16.12 28.21 -10.21
CA GLY A 17 -15.07 27.23 -10.02
C GLY A 17 -15.66 25.85 -10.24
N VAL A 18 -15.30 25.23 -11.37
CA VAL A 18 -15.58 23.82 -11.59
C VAL A 18 -14.72 23.08 -10.58
N VAL A 19 -15.29 22.85 -9.40
CA VAL A 19 -14.79 21.87 -8.45
C VAL A 19 -15.02 20.53 -9.14
N ILE A 20 -14.02 20.06 -9.89
CA ILE A 20 -14.00 18.68 -10.36
C ILE A 20 -13.99 17.86 -9.07
N PRO A 21 -15.06 17.12 -8.73
CA PRO A 21 -15.01 16.25 -7.57
C PRO A 21 -13.83 15.31 -7.80
N VAL A 22 -12.87 15.33 -6.86
CA VAL A 22 -11.81 14.33 -6.84
C VAL A 22 -12.54 13.00 -6.85
N PRO A 23 -12.31 12.12 -7.84
CA PRO A 23 -13.07 10.89 -7.92
C PRO A 23 -12.82 10.12 -6.62
N GLU A 24 -13.91 9.82 -5.90
CA GLU A 24 -14.05 9.03 -4.66
C GLU A 24 -13.60 7.57 -4.89
N THR A 25 -12.43 7.41 -5.48
CA THR A 25 -11.81 6.13 -5.84
C THR A 25 -10.87 5.65 -4.74
N GLY A 26 -10.77 6.40 -3.64
CA GLY A 26 -9.82 6.16 -2.58
C GLY A 26 -10.02 4.81 -1.90
N ASP A 27 -11.28 4.45 -1.68
CA ASP A 27 -11.68 3.19 -1.06
C ASP A 27 -12.04 2.09 -2.08
N ALA A 28 -12.02 2.41 -3.38
CA ALA A 28 -12.38 1.44 -4.40
C ALA A 28 -11.41 0.24 -4.40
N VAL A 29 -11.96 -0.97 -4.35
CA VAL A 29 -11.20 -2.23 -4.40
C VAL A 29 -10.24 -2.23 -5.59
N ILE A 30 -8.98 -2.59 -5.33
CA ILE A 30 -7.93 -2.70 -6.34
C ILE A 30 -7.98 -4.11 -6.92
N LYS A 31 -8.38 -4.19 -8.19
CA LYS A 31 -8.48 -5.46 -8.91
C LYS A 31 -7.09 -6.05 -9.19
N ASN A 32 -6.95 -7.33 -8.93
CA ASN A 32 -5.73 -8.09 -9.19
C ASN A 32 -5.83 -8.89 -10.49
N THR A 33 -4.77 -9.63 -10.82
CA THR A 33 -4.80 -10.66 -11.85
C THR A 33 -5.71 -11.81 -11.43
N PHE A 34 -6.16 -12.61 -12.40
CA PHE A 34 -7.15 -13.68 -12.20
C PHE A 34 -6.86 -14.68 -11.06
N PHE A 35 -5.61 -14.86 -10.67
CA PHE A 35 -5.21 -15.88 -9.70
C PHE A 35 -5.15 -15.37 -8.26
N PHE A 36 -4.77 -14.11 -8.06
CA PHE A 36 -4.52 -13.53 -6.75
C PHE A 36 -5.72 -12.69 -6.29
N PRO A 37 -5.96 -12.57 -4.97
CA PRO A 37 -7.12 -11.84 -4.46
C PRO A 37 -6.99 -10.32 -4.72
N ASP A 38 -8.15 -9.67 -4.86
CA ASP A 38 -8.24 -8.22 -4.88
C ASP A 38 -7.89 -7.63 -3.49
N VAL A 39 -7.50 -6.35 -3.46
CA VAL A 39 -7.12 -5.68 -2.20
C VAL A 39 -8.02 -4.47 -1.96
N GLU A 40 -8.58 -4.38 -0.76
CA GLU A 40 -9.38 -3.24 -0.31
C GLU A 40 -8.48 -2.21 0.41
N PRO A 41 -8.33 -0.98 -0.13
CA PRO A 41 -7.51 0.04 0.52
C PRO A 41 -7.94 0.37 1.95
N ARG A 42 -9.25 0.37 2.21
CA ARG A 42 -9.82 0.61 3.54
C ARG A 42 -9.33 -0.41 4.58
N ARG A 43 -9.27 -1.71 4.23
CA ARG A 43 -8.74 -2.77 5.11
C ARG A 43 -7.27 -2.51 5.47
N VAL A 44 -6.45 -2.08 4.50
CA VAL A 44 -5.04 -1.73 4.74
C VAL A 44 -4.93 -0.54 5.70
N ARG A 45 -5.74 0.50 5.49
CA ARG A 45 -5.77 1.70 6.34
C ARG A 45 -6.14 1.34 7.78
N GLU A 46 -7.17 0.51 7.98
CA GLU A 46 -7.66 0.09 9.30
C GLU A 46 -6.65 -0.79 10.05
N LEU A 47 -6.10 -1.82 9.38
CA LEU A 47 -5.14 -2.75 10.01
C LEU A 47 -3.86 -2.04 10.44
N MET A 48 -3.36 -1.14 9.59
CA MET A 48 -2.07 -0.47 9.81
C MET A 48 -2.22 0.87 10.53
N ARG A 49 -3.45 1.26 10.87
CA ARG A 49 -3.79 2.55 11.50
C ARG A 49 -3.11 3.72 10.80
N LEU A 50 -3.17 3.74 9.47
CA LEU A 50 -2.49 4.76 8.68
C LEU A 50 -3.09 6.14 8.98
N GLU A 51 -2.23 7.08 9.34
CA GLU A 51 -2.60 8.47 9.61
C GLU A 51 -3.32 9.12 8.43
N GLN A 52 -4.19 10.09 8.72
CA GLN A 52 -4.96 10.84 7.70
C GLN A 52 -4.07 11.66 6.75
N THR A 53 -2.76 11.76 7.04
CA THR A 53 -1.76 12.39 6.16
C THR A 53 -1.42 11.54 4.93
N VAL A 54 -1.79 10.25 4.93
CA VAL A 54 -1.67 9.39 3.75
C VAL A 54 -2.90 9.56 2.87
N SER A 55 -2.75 10.40 1.83
CA SER A 55 -3.77 10.57 0.79
C SER A 55 -4.10 9.24 0.11
N ASP A 56 -5.33 9.05 -0.33
CA ASP A 56 -5.76 7.80 -0.96
C ASP A 56 -4.99 7.46 -2.23
N ALA A 57 -4.60 8.47 -3.02
CA ALA A 57 -3.77 8.26 -4.21
C ALA A 57 -2.42 7.60 -3.86
N ARG A 58 -1.78 8.04 -2.77
CA ARG A 58 -0.52 7.48 -2.26
C ARG A 58 -0.72 6.06 -1.75
N LEU A 59 -1.78 5.82 -0.97
CA LEU A 59 -2.12 4.49 -0.47
C LEU A 59 -2.38 3.52 -1.63
N ARG A 60 -3.25 3.90 -2.57
CA ARG A 60 -3.57 3.10 -3.76
C ARG A 60 -2.33 2.77 -4.58
N HIS A 61 -1.43 3.74 -4.77
CA HIS A 61 -0.17 3.52 -5.46
C HIS A 61 0.71 2.51 -4.71
N ALA A 62 0.89 2.67 -3.40
CA ALA A 62 1.69 1.76 -2.58
C ALA A 62 1.14 0.32 -2.59
N ILE A 63 -0.19 0.15 -2.51
CA ILE A 63 -0.82 -1.17 -2.61
C ILE A 63 -0.58 -1.78 -3.99
N ARG A 64 -0.73 -1.02 -5.08
CA ARG A 64 -0.45 -1.51 -6.44
C ARG A 64 0.99 -1.98 -6.60
N THR A 65 1.95 -1.25 -6.02
CA THR A 65 3.36 -1.66 -5.98
C THR A 65 3.50 -2.97 -5.20
N GLY A 66 2.91 -3.05 -4.00
CA GLY A 66 2.91 -4.26 -3.18
C GLY A 66 2.36 -5.49 -3.91
N MET A 67 1.23 -5.32 -4.60
CA MET A 67 0.62 -6.37 -5.43
C MET A 67 1.54 -6.78 -6.58
N ALA A 68 2.12 -5.82 -7.31
CA ALA A 68 2.97 -6.12 -8.46
C ALA A 68 4.21 -6.92 -8.07
N GLU A 69 4.92 -6.51 -7.02
CA GLU A 69 6.12 -7.20 -6.53
C GLU A 69 5.78 -8.59 -5.96
N THR A 70 4.72 -8.70 -5.15
CA THR A 70 4.28 -9.98 -4.61
C THR A 70 3.86 -10.94 -5.73
N ASN A 71 3.17 -10.45 -6.76
CA ASN A 71 2.78 -11.24 -7.93
C ASN A 71 4.00 -11.72 -8.73
N ALA A 72 5.02 -10.89 -8.88
CA ALA A 72 6.26 -11.25 -9.55
C ALA A 72 7.01 -12.36 -8.78
N GLU A 73 7.15 -12.23 -7.47
CA GLU A 73 7.81 -13.23 -6.62
C GLU A 73 7.04 -14.56 -6.56
N LEU A 74 5.71 -14.51 -6.68
CA LEU A 74 4.84 -15.67 -6.71
C LEU A 74 4.57 -16.21 -8.12
N TYR A 75 5.23 -15.71 -9.16
CA TYR A 75 4.97 -16.10 -10.54
C TYR A 75 5.12 -17.62 -10.76
N ASP A 76 6.26 -18.19 -10.37
CA ASP A 76 6.52 -19.63 -10.50
C ASP A 76 5.60 -20.48 -9.61
N TYR A 77 5.20 -19.94 -8.45
CA TYR A 77 4.21 -20.59 -7.61
C TYR A 77 2.86 -20.68 -8.31
N ARG A 78 2.37 -19.56 -8.86
CA ARG A 78 1.14 -19.51 -9.64
C ARG A 78 1.19 -20.50 -10.80
N LEU A 79 2.27 -20.53 -11.59
CA LEU A 79 2.41 -21.48 -12.70
C LEU A 79 2.24 -22.93 -12.26
N ARG A 80 2.88 -23.33 -11.15
CA ARG A 80 2.74 -24.68 -10.59
C ARG A 80 1.32 -24.99 -10.13
N GLN A 81 0.65 -24.04 -9.45
CA GLN A 81 -0.72 -24.26 -8.98
C GLN A 81 -1.73 -24.30 -10.13
N THR A 82 -1.56 -23.45 -11.14
CA THR A 82 -2.40 -23.49 -12.35
C THR A 82 -2.19 -24.80 -13.13
N ALA A 83 -0.96 -25.29 -13.24
CA ALA A 83 -0.67 -26.59 -13.85
C ALA A 83 -1.29 -27.76 -13.04
N ALA A 84 -1.43 -27.60 -11.71
CA ALA A 84 -2.14 -28.54 -10.85
C ALA A 84 -3.68 -28.42 -10.94
N GLY A 85 -4.21 -27.48 -11.74
CA GLY A 85 -5.65 -27.33 -12.00
C GLY A 85 -6.36 -26.26 -11.17
N PHE A 86 -5.65 -25.54 -10.30
CA PHE A 86 -6.24 -24.48 -9.48
C PHE A 86 -6.37 -23.18 -10.29
N LYS A 87 -7.57 -22.58 -10.29
CA LYS A 87 -7.85 -21.35 -11.04
C LYS A 87 -7.51 -20.09 -10.26
N GLN A 88 -7.70 -20.14 -8.95
CA GLN A 88 -7.45 -19.04 -8.02
C GLN A 88 -6.66 -19.51 -6.81
N LEU A 89 -6.00 -18.59 -6.12
CA LEU A 89 -5.24 -18.88 -4.90
C LEU A 89 -6.13 -19.47 -3.80
N ALA A 90 -7.39 -19.04 -3.70
CA ALA A 90 -8.36 -19.56 -2.75
C ALA A 90 -8.72 -21.04 -2.99
N ASP A 91 -8.56 -21.53 -4.23
CA ASP A 91 -8.82 -22.93 -4.58
C ASP A 91 -7.66 -23.86 -4.17
N VAL A 92 -6.49 -23.30 -3.86
CA VAL A 92 -5.32 -24.10 -3.50
C VAL A 92 -5.50 -24.63 -2.07
N PRO A 93 -5.39 -25.96 -1.85
CA PRO A 93 -5.59 -26.57 -0.54
C PRO A 93 -4.69 -25.94 0.53
N ALA A 94 -5.33 -25.50 1.61
CA ALA A 94 -4.70 -24.94 2.80
C ALA A 94 -5.67 -25.05 3.98
N ALA A 95 -5.17 -24.79 5.19
CA ALA A 95 -6.05 -24.59 6.34
C ALA A 95 -6.92 -23.34 6.14
N GLU A 96 -8.04 -23.29 6.84
CA GLU A 96 -8.89 -22.10 6.93
C GLU A 96 -8.89 -21.60 8.36
N ILE A 97 -8.79 -20.28 8.53
CA ILE A 97 -8.95 -19.61 9.81
C ILE A 97 -10.05 -18.58 9.61
N ASP A 98 -11.12 -18.68 10.42
CA ASP A 98 -12.30 -17.80 10.29
C ASP A 98 -12.94 -17.82 8.88
N GLY A 99 -12.90 -18.98 8.21
CA GLY A 99 -13.39 -19.15 6.84
C GLY A 99 -12.51 -18.52 5.75
N GLU A 100 -11.34 -17.96 6.10
CA GLU A 100 -10.36 -17.45 5.14
C GLU A 100 -9.25 -18.49 4.90
N ASN A 101 -9.02 -18.84 3.63
CA ASN A 101 -7.89 -19.68 3.23
C ASN A 101 -6.57 -19.02 3.64
N VAL A 102 -5.74 -19.72 4.41
CA VAL A 102 -4.51 -19.13 4.97
C VAL A 102 -3.52 -18.62 3.91
N ARG A 103 -3.58 -19.13 2.67
CA ARG A 103 -2.76 -18.60 1.56
C ARG A 103 -3.24 -17.23 1.11
N VAL A 104 -4.55 -17.00 1.06
CA VAL A 104 -5.15 -15.69 0.77
C VAL A 104 -4.78 -14.71 1.88
N PHE A 105 -4.90 -15.13 3.13
CA PHE A 105 -4.47 -14.34 4.29
C PHE A 105 -2.99 -13.92 4.19
N HIS A 106 -2.08 -14.85 3.88
CA HIS A 106 -0.65 -14.55 3.72
C HIS A 106 -0.36 -13.64 2.53
N TYR A 107 -1.09 -13.77 1.42
CA TYR A 107 -0.96 -12.86 0.29
C TYR A 107 -1.31 -11.42 0.70
N LEU A 108 -2.47 -11.23 1.34
CA LEU A 108 -2.92 -9.92 1.79
C LEU A 108 -1.98 -9.32 2.84
N SER A 109 -1.45 -10.17 3.74
CA SER A 109 -0.45 -9.76 4.74
C SER A 109 0.84 -9.26 4.07
N ALA A 110 1.35 -9.97 3.06
CA ALA A 110 2.55 -9.57 2.33
C ALA A 110 2.37 -8.20 1.65
N VAL A 111 1.27 -8.03 0.92
CA VAL A 111 0.96 -6.77 0.22
C VAL A 111 0.79 -5.61 1.21
N THR A 112 0.07 -5.83 2.31
CA THR A 112 -0.17 -4.82 3.36
C THR A 112 1.14 -4.36 3.99
N ALA A 113 2.00 -5.30 4.36
CA ALA A 113 3.29 -5.00 4.96
C ALA A 113 4.21 -4.23 3.98
N MET A 114 4.31 -4.67 2.72
CA MET A 114 5.10 -3.99 1.69
C MET A 114 4.60 -2.57 1.41
N ALA A 115 3.28 -2.41 1.26
CA ALA A 115 2.68 -1.11 0.98
C ALA A 115 2.97 -0.13 2.13
N THR A 116 2.87 -0.60 3.37
CA THR A 116 3.12 0.23 4.56
C THR A 116 4.59 0.60 4.70
N ALA A 117 5.51 -0.36 4.51
CA ALA A 117 6.95 -0.10 4.52
C ALA A 117 7.31 0.98 3.48
N THR A 118 6.82 0.82 2.24
CA THR A 118 7.05 1.77 1.15
C THR A 118 6.52 3.17 1.47
N LEU A 119 5.36 3.27 2.14
CA LEU A 119 4.79 4.54 2.56
C LEU A 119 5.66 5.23 3.61
N TYR A 120 6.16 4.47 4.59
CA TYR A 120 6.99 4.98 5.69
C TYR A 120 8.38 5.39 5.22
N GLU A 121 9.01 4.63 4.33
CA GLU A 121 10.29 5.00 3.69
C GLU A 121 10.20 6.34 2.97
N ARG A 122 9.11 6.55 2.21
CA ARG A 122 8.89 7.81 1.50
C ARG A 122 8.52 8.96 2.43
N TYR A 123 7.82 8.70 3.53
CA TYR A 123 7.51 9.72 4.54
C TYR A 123 8.77 10.24 5.24
N ARG A 124 9.71 9.34 5.59
CA ARG A 124 11.02 9.69 6.13
C ARG A 124 11.77 10.69 5.24
N GLY A 125 11.76 10.47 3.92
CA GLY A 125 12.43 11.36 2.97
C GLY A 125 11.92 12.80 2.98
N VAL A 126 10.68 13.03 3.45
CA VAL A 126 10.04 14.35 3.50
C VAL A 126 10.32 15.08 4.83
N GLU A 127 10.40 14.37 5.97
CA GLU A 127 10.62 14.99 7.30
C GLU A 127 12.10 15.11 7.73
N ALA A 128 13.07 14.60 6.95
CA ALA A 128 14.50 14.61 7.30
C ALA A 128 15.17 16.00 7.41
N THR A 129 14.40 17.09 7.44
CA THR A 129 14.91 18.48 7.52
C THR A 129 14.87 19.11 8.92
N GLY A 130 14.45 18.41 9.98
CA GLY A 130 14.46 19.04 11.31
C GLY A 130 14.33 18.10 12.51
N LYS A 131 15.41 18.02 13.31
CA LYS A 131 15.48 17.61 14.73
C LYS A 131 14.64 16.38 15.14
N GLY A 132 15.26 15.20 15.17
CA GLY A 132 14.73 14.10 15.99
C GLY A 132 15.34 12.71 15.76
N ASP A 133 16.57 12.45 16.25
CA ASP A 133 17.22 11.12 16.17
C ASP A 133 16.33 9.99 16.74
N LYS A 134 15.72 10.19 17.91
CA LYS A 134 14.93 9.12 18.57
C LYS A 134 13.65 8.72 17.82
N LYS A 135 13.03 9.66 17.08
CA LYS A 135 11.81 9.36 16.30
C LYS A 135 12.20 8.65 15.00
N ALA A 136 13.36 8.96 14.44
CA ALA A 136 13.90 8.28 13.26
C ALA A 136 14.18 6.80 13.56
N ASP A 137 14.87 6.48 14.66
CA ASP A 137 15.23 5.09 15.02
C ASP A 137 14.00 4.17 15.22
N SER A 138 12.94 4.70 15.85
CA SER A 138 11.69 3.94 16.05
C SER A 138 10.95 3.64 14.74
N VAL A 139 11.04 4.54 13.76
CA VAL A 139 10.41 4.36 12.45
C VAL A 139 11.23 3.40 11.60
N GLU A 140 12.57 3.45 11.67
CA GLU A 140 13.45 2.50 11.00
C GLU A 140 13.20 1.06 11.47
N THR A 141 13.13 0.85 12.79
CA THR A 141 12.81 -0.48 13.36
C THR A 141 11.48 -1.01 12.82
N THR A 142 10.48 -0.13 12.70
CA THR A 142 9.15 -0.48 12.19
C THR A 142 9.18 -0.84 10.70
N ILE A 143 9.98 -0.14 9.89
CA ILE A 143 10.13 -0.44 8.46
C ILE A 143 10.77 -1.81 8.24
N ASP A 144 11.84 -2.11 8.99
CA ASP A 144 12.53 -3.40 8.90
C ASP A 144 11.65 -4.57 9.35
N ASP A 145 10.85 -4.38 10.41
CA ASP A 145 9.84 -5.34 10.84
C ASP A 145 8.81 -5.61 9.72
N LEU A 146 8.32 -4.56 9.04
CA LEU A 146 7.36 -4.70 7.94
C LEU A 146 7.95 -5.45 6.74
N TRP A 147 9.20 -5.16 6.36
CA TRP A 147 9.87 -5.91 5.29
C TRP A 147 10.08 -7.38 5.66
N ARG A 148 10.39 -7.67 6.93
CA ARG A 148 10.51 -9.03 7.44
C ARG A 148 9.17 -9.77 7.41
N ASP A 149 8.10 -9.14 7.87
CA ASP A 149 6.75 -9.70 7.90
C ASP A 149 6.23 -9.99 6.48
N MET A 150 6.55 -9.10 5.53
CA MET A 150 6.30 -9.33 4.11
C MET A 150 6.98 -10.62 3.64
N ARG A 151 8.30 -10.75 3.87
CA ARG A 151 9.07 -11.94 3.45
C ARG A 151 8.56 -13.22 4.10
N TRP A 152 8.22 -13.16 5.38
CA TRP A 152 7.64 -14.30 6.09
C TRP A 152 6.29 -14.72 5.53
N SER A 153 5.45 -13.76 5.17
CA SER A 153 4.14 -14.02 4.57
C SER A 153 4.28 -14.69 3.20
N VAL A 154 5.17 -14.20 2.34
CA VAL A 154 5.46 -14.82 1.04
C VAL A 154 6.00 -16.25 1.21
N ALA A 155 6.94 -16.46 2.13
CA ALA A 155 7.48 -17.79 2.40
C ALA A 155 6.39 -18.76 2.89
N ARG A 156 5.54 -18.35 3.83
CA ARG A 156 4.44 -19.16 4.35
C ARG A 156 3.40 -19.50 3.30
N LEU A 157 3.07 -18.55 2.40
CA LEU A 157 2.16 -18.81 1.28
C LEU A 157 2.66 -19.95 0.38
N GLN A 158 3.98 -20.07 0.21
CA GLN A 158 4.61 -21.09 -0.61
C GLN A 158 4.97 -22.38 0.17
N ASP A 159 4.55 -22.50 1.43
CA ASP A 159 4.94 -23.58 2.35
C ASP A 159 6.46 -23.70 2.56
N LYS A 160 7.18 -22.58 2.39
CA LYS A 160 8.62 -22.49 2.62
C LYS A 160 8.91 -22.08 4.07
N PRO A 161 10.07 -22.49 4.63
CA PRO A 161 10.50 -22.00 5.93
C PRO A 161 10.69 -20.48 5.90
N ARG A 162 10.49 -19.83 7.04
CA ARG A 162 10.76 -18.39 7.17
C ARG A 162 12.24 -18.15 6.89
N CYS A 163 12.55 -17.23 5.99
CA CYS A 163 13.91 -16.71 5.89
C CYS A 163 14.23 -15.93 7.17
N ILE A 164 15.30 -16.33 7.86
CA ILE A 164 15.92 -15.52 8.90
C ILE A 164 16.78 -14.50 8.17
N VAL A 165 16.29 -13.26 8.07
CA VAL A 165 17.16 -12.15 7.68
C VAL A 165 17.90 -11.76 8.95
N GLY A 166 19.16 -12.18 9.07
CA GLY A 166 20.03 -11.69 10.13
C GLY A 166 20.25 -10.20 9.92
N GLN A 167 20.00 -9.39 10.95
CA GLN A 167 20.55 -8.05 11.00
C GLN A 167 22.07 -8.21 11.07
N LEU A 168 22.77 -7.92 9.97
CA LEU A 168 24.22 -7.80 9.92
C LEU A 168 24.63 -6.39 10.34
#